data_AF-A0A950BPA8-F1
#
_entry.id   AF-A0A950BPA8-F1
#
_cell.length_a   1.000
_cell.length_b   1.000
_cell.length_c   1.000
_cell.angle_alpha   90.00
_cell.angle_beta   90.00
_cell.angle_gamma   90.00
#
_symmetry.space_group_name_H-M   'P 1'
#
loop_
_entity.id
_entity.type
_entity.pdbx_description
1 polymer ?
#
loop_
_entity_poly.entity_id
_entity_poly.type
_entity_poly.pdbx_seq_one_letter_code
_entity_poly.pdbx_strand_id
1 'polypeptide(L)' 'MDKKTLKILFACPSPNALSPTFESMFARMEPLGDGRFALYFMRYTGKEWVGIGDALSVDECMKAIQDDAWFVP' A
#
# COMPACT_ATOMS: atom_id res chain seq x y z
N MET A 1 15.14 -14.44 -27.61
CA MET A 1 13.75 -13.99 -27.46
C MET A 1 13.66 -13.29 -26.11
N ASP A 2 13.92 -11.98 -26.09
CA ASP A 2 13.88 -11.19 -24.85
C ASP A 2 12.44 -11.02 -24.38
N LYS A 3 12.10 -11.63 -23.23
CA LYS A 3 10.85 -11.33 -22.54
C LYS A 3 11.00 -9.96 -21.90
N LYS A 4 10.60 -8.91 -22.62
CA LYS A 4 10.39 -7.58 -22.03
C LYS A 4 9.27 -7.70 -21.00
N THR A 5 9.62 -7.85 -19.74
CA THR A 5 8.66 -7.79 -18.63
C THR A 5 8.01 -6.41 -18.63
N LEU A 6 6.73 -6.36 -18.97
CA LEU A 6 5.91 -5.16 -18.77
C LEU A 6 5.77 -4.96 -17.25
N LYS A 7 6.49 -4.00 -16.69
CA LYS A 7 6.21 -3.50 -15.34
C LYS A 7 4.97 -2.62 -15.42
N ILE A 8 3.91 -3.00 -14.72
CA ILE A 8 2.76 -2.11 -14.48
C ILE A 8 3.26 -1.01 -13.54
N LEU A 9 3.18 0.24 -14.00
CA LEU A 9 3.59 1.41 -13.24
C LEU A 9 2.33 2.16 -12.78
N PHE A 10 2.23 2.39 -11.48
CA PHE A 10 1.18 3.21 -10.89
C PHE A 10 1.60 4.67 -10.98
N ALA A 11 0.74 5.54 -11.51
CA ALA A 11 1.01 6.98 -11.57
C ALA A 11 0.97 7.58 -10.16
N CYS A 12 1.91 8.46 -9.84
CA CYS A 12 1.88 9.28 -8.64
C CYS A 12 1.79 10.75 -9.08
N PRO A 13 0.57 11.30 -9.26
CA PRO A 13 0.34 12.65 -9.78
C PRO A 13 0.65 13.75 -8.77
N SER A 14 1.09 13.42 -7.55
CA SER A 14 1.40 14.41 -6.52
C SER A 14 2.53 15.35 -6.97
N PRO A 15 2.36 16.68 -6.83
CA PRO A 15 3.41 17.66 -7.17
C PRO A 15 4.66 17.54 -6.30
N ASN A 16 4.55 16.84 -5.16
CA ASN A 16 5.65 16.57 -4.24
C ASN A 16 6.19 15.14 -4.38
N ALA A 17 5.81 14.41 -5.43
CA ALA A 17 6.28 13.04 -5.63
C ALA A 17 7.78 13.01 -5.93
N LEU A 18 8.50 12.09 -5.26
CA LEU A 18 9.92 11.83 -5.56
C LEU A 18 10.10 11.13 -6.93
N SER A 19 9.05 10.49 -7.43
CA SER A 19 9.00 9.82 -8.73
C SER A 19 7.57 9.90 -9.27
N PRO A 20 7.37 10.16 -10.58
CA PRO A 20 6.04 10.25 -11.18
C PRO A 20 5.31 8.90 -11.26
N THR A 21 6.03 7.80 -11.02
CA THR A 21 5.48 6.45 -11.00
C THR A 21 6.19 5.55 -9.98
N PHE A 22 5.56 4.45 -9.59
CA PHE A 22 6.18 3.39 -8.80
C PHE A 22 5.63 2.01 -9.17
N GLU A 23 6.39 0.96 -8.86
CA GLU A 23 6.20 -0.39 -9.43
C GLU A 23 5.17 -1.24 -8.68
N SER A 24 4.78 -0.86 -7.46
CA SER A 24 3.84 -1.63 -6.63
C SER A 24 3.27 -0.79 -5.48
N MET A 25 1.94 -0.85 -5.27
CA MET A 25 1.29 -0.43 -4.02
C MET A 25 1.32 -1.61 -3.04
N PHE A 26 1.83 -1.41 -1.83
CA PHE A 26 1.88 -2.46 -0.81
C PHE A 26 1.00 -2.08 0.38
N ALA A 27 0.09 -2.99 0.73
CA ALA A 27 -0.57 -3.02 2.02
C ALA A 27 -0.04 -4.21 2.83
N ARG A 28 0.10 -4.03 4.13
CA ARG A 28 0.43 -5.11 5.08
C ARG A 28 -0.60 -5.14 6.18
N MET A 29 -1.14 -6.32 6.44
CA MET A 29 -1.98 -6.62 7.60
C MET A 29 -1.19 -7.51 8.55
N GLU A 30 -0.93 -7.02 9.77
CA GLU A 30 -0.26 -7.77 10.84
C GLU A 30 -1.32 -8.32 11.81
N PRO A 31 -1.43 -9.64 12.01
CA PRO A 31 -2.40 -10.20 12.93
C PRO A 31 -2.01 -9.88 14.39
N LEU A 32 -2.95 -9.30 15.14
CA LEU A 32 -2.79 -8.97 16.56
C LEU A 32 -3.44 -9.98 17.50
N GLY A 33 -4.22 -10.93 16.96
CA GLY A 33 -5.06 -11.85 17.72
C GLY A 33 -6.54 -11.49 17.63
N ASP A 34 -7.43 -12.40 18.04
CA ASP A 34 -8.90 -12.19 18.10
C ASP A 34 -9.54 -11.68 16.80
N GLY A 35 -8.98 -12.07 15.65
CA GLY A 35 -9.45 -11.60 14.33
C GLY A 35 -9.19 -10.12 14.07
N ARG A 36 -8.25 -9.52 14.81
CA ARG A 36 -7.84 -8.11 14.69
C ARG A 36 -6.47 -7.98 14.03
N PHE A 37 -6.28 -6.87 13.32
CA PHE A 37 -5.10 -6.60 12.52
C PHE A 37 -4.62 -5.15 12.69
N ALA A 38 -3.31 -4.95 12.68
CA ALA A 38 -2.73 -3.65 12.39
C ALA A 38 -2.53 -3.52 10.88
N LEU A 39 -2.85 -2.35 10.32
CA LEU A 39 -2.76 -2.07 8.90
C LEU A 39 -1.66 -1.05 8.62
N TYR A 40 -0.82 -1.35 7.63
CA TYR A 40 0.31 -0.53 7.23
C TYR A 40 0.32 -0.30 5.72
N PHE A 41 0.81 0.88 5.32
CA PHE A 41 1.20 1.14 3.94
C PHE A 41 2.73 1.29 3.84
N MET A 42 3.27 1.01 2.64
CA MET A 42 4.69 1.22 2.36
C MET A 42 4.93 2.66 1.91
N ARG A 43 5.65 3.42 2.72
CA ARG A 43 6.21 4.71 2.33
C ARG A 43 7.61 4.50 1.75
N TYR A 44 7.94 5.27 0.71
CA TYR A 44 9.24 5.21 0.02
C TYR A 44 9.64 3.78 -0.37
N THR A 45 8.92 3.20 -1.33
CA THR A 45 9.07 1.83 -1.88
C THR A 45 10.23 1.01 -1.29
N GLY A 46 9.91 0.17 -0.31
CA GLY A 46 10.85 -0.77 0.31
C GLY A 46 11.66 -0.21 1.49
N LYS A 47 11.43 1.04 1.93
CA LYS A 47 12.19 1.65 3.02
C LYS A 47 11.43 1.75 4.34
N GLU A 48 10.15 2.06 4.32
CA GLU A 48 9.40 2.42 5.53
C GLU A 48 7.98 1.86 5.51
N TRP A 49 7.59 1.16 6.58
CA TRP A 49 6.20 0.80 6.84
C TRP A 49 5.60 1.80 7.81
N VAL A 50 4.46 2.38 7.44
CA VAL A 50 3.74 3.35 8.27
C VAL A 50 2.39 2.75 8.66
N GLY A 51 2.14 2.65 9.96
CA GLY A 51 0.88 2.17 10.51
C GLY A 51 -0.20 3.23 10.37
N ILE A 52 -1.38 2.82 9.90
CA ILE A 52 -2.54 3.70 9.66
C ILE A 52 -3.77 3.30 10.47
N GLY A 53 -3.78 2.11 11.06
CA GLY A 53 -4.83 1.68 11.96
C GLY A 53 -4.41 0.44 12.74
N ASP A 54 -4.85 0.37 13.99
CA ASP A 54 -4.62 -0.77 14.88
C ASP A 54 -5.93 -1.46 15.21
N ALA A 55 -5.84 -2.77 15.45
CA ALA A 55 -6.94 -3.62 15.87
C ALA A 55 -8.19 -3.55 14.98
N LEU A 56 -8.01 -3.48 13.66
CA LEU A 56 -9.08 -3.52 12.66
C LEU A 56 -9.51 -4.96 12.37
N SER A 57 -10.78 -5.16 12.02
CA SER A 57 -11.23 -6.40 11.37
C SER A 57 -10.69 -6.51 9.94
N VAL A 58 -10.80 -7.70 9.33
CA VAL A 58 -10.42 -7.90 7.92
C VAL A 58 -11.23 -6.98 7.00
N ASP A 59 -12.53 -6.87 7.20
CA ASP A 59 -13.41 -6.05 6.35
C ASP A 59 -13.04 -4.56 6.42
N GLU A 60 -12.72 -4.06 7.62
CA GLU A 60 -12.22 -2.70 7.81
C GLU A 60 -10.87 -2.48 7.12
N CYS A 61 -9.96 -3.46 7.20
CA CYS A 61 -8.69 -3.39 6.47
C CYS A 61 -8.90 -3.33 4.95
N MET A 62 -9.75 -4.20 4.42
CA MET A 62 -10.03 -4.27 2.98
C MET A 62 -10.71 -2.98 2.49
N LYS A 63 -11.62 -2.42 3.28
CA LYS A 63 -12.26 -1.13 2.98
C LYS A 63 -11.23 0.00 2.96
N ALA A 64 -10.33 0.06 3.94
CA ALA A 64 -9.26 1.06 3.96
C ALA A 64 -8.33 0.93 2.75
N ILE A 65 -7.95 -0.29 2.37
CA ILE A 65 -7.12 -0.55 1.17
C ILE A 65 -7.81 -0.05 -0.12
N GLN A 66 -9.13 -0.14 -0.19
CA GLN A 66 -9.89 0.30 -1.37
C GLN A 66 -10.12 1.81 -1.42
N ASP A 67 -10.44 2.43 -0.28
CA ASP A 67 -11.02 3.77 -0.23
C ASP A 67 -10.07 4.85 0.29
N ASP A 68 -9.00 4.49 1.03
CA ASP A 68 -8.12 5.46 1.68
C ASP A 68 -7.10 6.05 0.69
N ALA A 69 -6.90 7.36 0.80
CA ALA A 69 -5.90 8.15 0.07
C ALA A 69 -4.47 7.57 0.18
N TRP A 70 -4.16 6.81 1.24
CA TRP A 70 -2.86 6.15 1.40
C TRP A 70 -2.61 4.99 0.42
N PHE A 71 -3.65 4.40 -0.17
CA PHE A 71 -3.55 3.26 -1.08
C PHE A 71 -4.07 3.53 -2.49
N VAL A 72 -4.59 4.73 -2.75
CA VAL A 72 -4.96 5.15 -4.11
C VAL A 72 -3.87 6.08 -4.68
N PRO A 73 -3.56 5.97 -5.98
CA PRO A 73 -2.57 6.82 -6.64
C PRO A 73 -2.92 8.31 -6.62
#